data_AF-F9SX91-F1
#
_entry.id   AF-F9SX91-F1
#
_cell.length_a   1.000
_cell.length_b   1.000
_cell.length_c   1.000
_cell.angle_alpha   90.00
_cell.angle_beta   90.00
_cell.angle_gamma   90.00
#
_symmetry.space_group_name_H-M   'P 1'
#
loop_
_entity.id
_entity.type
_entity.pdbx_description
1 polymer ?
#
loop_
_entity_poly.entity_id
_entity_poly.type
_entity_poly.pdbx_seq_one_letter_code
_entity_poly.pdbx_strand_id
1 'polypeptide(L)'
;MAISDSNPDRRNLVVLSTSIVLYFLAGGELIDDNVRLQVINVHFNKPEVLVYFVWGLLAWFTYRYWINYKGSWKDGYYTEMGSEISSKICYRYMVKKFSLSDNFERSYYPDRHWLSVSGDGVVKSISFRHIYKLESGQQKSETKSIESPADRFMIFICTVVIFLKEPSLSTYFMPYVFALVAITLGINSSL
;
A
#
# COMPACT_ATOMS: atom_id res chain seq x y z
N MET A 1 9.77 -15.51 -13.30
CA MET A 1 9.76 -14.04 -13.18
C MET A 1 10.88 -13.67 -12.22
N ALA A 2 12.05 -13.29 -12.74
CA ALA A 2 13.11 -12.78 -11.86
C ALA A 2 12.55 -11.51 -11.22
N ILE A 3 12.40 -11.51 -9.90
CA ILE A 3 12.12 -10.31 -9.14
C ILE A 3 13.40 -9.46 -9.24
N SER A 4 13.55 -8.76 -10.37
CA SER A 4 14.43 -7.59 -10.50
C SER A 4 13.75 -6.45 -9.74
N ASP A 5 13.63 -6.66 -8.43
CA ASP A 5 13.32 -5.60 -7.53
C ASP A 5 14.59 -4.75 -7.41
N SER A 6 14.54 -3.52 -7.95
CA SER A 6 15.63 -2.56 -7.86
C SER A 6 15.94 -2.15 -6.42
N ASN A 7 15.06 -2.49 -5.47
CA ASN A 7 15.18 -2.18 -4.07
C ASN A 7 15.69 -3.38 -3.25
N PRO A 8 16.98 -3.38 -2.84
CA PRO A 8 17.56 -4.49 -2.11
C PRO A 8 16.95 -4.67 -0.71
N ASP A 9 16.56 -3.59 -0.01
CA ASP A 9 16.01 -3.70 1.34
C ASP A 9 14.62 -4.33 1.33
N ARG A 10 13.75 -3.92 0.39
CA ARG A 10 12.43 -4.51 0.19
C ARG A 10 12.54 -5.99 -0.15
N ARG A 11 13.40 -6.32 -1.11
CA ARG A 11 13.64 -7.69 -1.55
C ARG A 11 14.12 -8.57 -0.41
N ASN A 12 15.11 -8.11 0.37
CA ASN A 12 15.66 -8.88 1.48
C ASN A 12 14.60 -9.18 2.54
N LEU A 13 13.78 -8.18 2.90
CA LEU A 13 12.69 -8.36 3.87
C LEU A 13 11.62 -9.34 3.35
N VAL A 14 11.18 -9.17 2.10
CA VAL A 14 10.15 -10.04 1.49
C VAL A 14 10.67 -11.47 1.35
N VAL A 15 11.90 -11.67 0.85
CA VAL A 15 12.50 -13.00 0.67
C VAL A 15 12.66 -13.69 2.02
N LEU A 16 13.25 -13.02 3.01
CA LEU A 16 13.43 -13.62 4.33
C LEU A 16 12.08 -13.97 4.98
N SER A 17 11.12 -13.05 4.96
CA SER A 17 9.79 -13.27 5.53
C SER A 17 9.07 -14.43 4.84
N THR A 18 9.14 -14.49 3.50
CA THR A 18 8.53 -15.58 2.72
C THR A 18 9.18 -16.92 3.04
N SER A 19 10.50 -16.97 3.18
CA SER A 19 11.21 -18.20 3.58
C SER A 19 10.77 -18.70 4.97
N ILE A 20 10.60 -17.80 5.94
CA ILE A 20 10.11 -18.15 7.29
C ILE A 20 8.65 -18.64 7.22
N VAL A 21 7.79 -17.95 6.47
CA VAL A 21 6.39 -18.36 6.27
C VAL A 21 6.32 -19.75 5.65
N LEU A 22 7.08 -19.99 4.57
CA LEU A 22 7.11 -21.30 3.91
C LEU A 22 7.66 -22.39 4.82
N TYR A 23 8.70 -22.10 5.61
CA TYR A 23 9.23 -23.04 6.59
C TYR A 23 8.13 -23.51 7.54
N PHE A 24 7.39 -22.60 8.17
CA PHE A 24 6.33 -22.99 9.12
C PHE A 24 5.12 -23.64 8.44
N LEU A 25 4.67 -23.12 7.30
CA LEU A 25 3.52 -23.70 6.58
C LEU A 25 3.82 -25.10 6.01
N ALA A 26 5.09 -25.40 5.70
CA ALA A 26 5.52 -26.71 5.23
C ALA A 26 5.76 -27.73 6.37
N GLY A 27 5.54 -27.34 7.63
CA GLY A 27 5.89 -28.19 8.78
C GLY A 27 7.40 -28.35 8.95
N GLY A 28 8.16 -27.28 8.70
CA GLY A 28 9.60 -27.27 8.84
C GLY A 28 10.03 -27.50 10.29
N GLU A 29 10.87 -28.50 10.48
CA GLU A 29 11.42 -28.88 11.77
C GLU A 29 12.93 -29.12 11.63
N LEU A 30 13.69 -28.84 12.70
CA LEU A 30 15.10 -29.20 12.77
C LEU A 30 15.18 -30.66 13.26
N ILE A 31 15.29 -31.59 12.32
CA ILE A 31 15.14 -33.04 12.55
C ILE A 31 16.34 -33.65 13.31
N ASP A 32 17.47 -32.96 13.39
CA ASP A 32 18.67 -33.42 14.10
C ASP A 32 19.43 -32.25 14.75
N ASP A 33 20.16 -32.52 15.84
CA ASP A 33 21.26 -31.65 16.34
C ASP A 33 22.35 -31.42 15.27
N ASN A 34 22.31 -32.23 14.20
CA ASN A 34 23.16 -32.16 13.02
C ASN A 34 22.48 -31.38 11.88
N VAL A 35 22.27 -30.08 12.03
CA VAL A 35 21.87 -29.26 10.86
C VAL A 35 23.03 -29.27 9.86
N ARG A 36 22.85 -29.93 8.70
CA ARG A 36 23.84 -29.97 7.61
C ARG A 36 23.36 -29.12 6.44
N LEU A 37 24.12 -28.11 6.05
CA LEU A 37 23.88 -27.40 4.79
C LEU A 37 24.26 -28.34 3.63
N GLN A 38 23.35 -28.62 2.70
CA GLN A 38 23.62 -29.56 1.59
C GLN A 38 24.82 -29.16 0.70
N VAL A 39 25.21 -27.88 0.73
CA VAL A 39 26.28 -27.33 -0.12
C VAL A 39 27.64 -27.29 0.60
N ILE A 40 27.66 -27.34 1.94
CA ILE A 40 28.89 -27.28 2.74
C ILE A 40 28.68 -28.19 3.96
N ASN A 41 29.56 -29.17 4.18
CA ASN A 41 29.58 -29.99 5.39
C ASN A 41 29.89 -29.14 6.64
N VAL A 42 28.89 -28.39 7.11
CA VAL A 42 28.91 -27.61 8.34
C VAL A 42 28.04 -28.34 9.34
N HIS A 43 28.56 -28.49 10.56
CA HIS A 43 27.84 -29.03 11.71
C HIS A 43 27.64 -27.90 12.72
N PHE A 44 26.40 -27.69 13.16
CA PHE A 44 26.06 -26.65 14.14
C PHE A 44 25.85 -27.25 15.52
N ASN A 45 26.72 -26.93 16.49
CA ASN A 45 26.61 -27.45 17.86
C ASN A 45 25.48 -26.79 18.69
N LYS A 46 24.88 -25.70 18.18
CA LYS A 46 23.87 -24.88 18.88
C LYS A 46 22.82 -24.37 17.87
N PRO A 47 21.91 -25.23 17.39
CA PRO A 47 20.91 -24.86 16.39
C PRO A 47 20.01 -23.69 16.83
N GLU A 48 19.76 -23.55 18.14
CA GLU A 48 19.05 -22.42 18.73
C GLU A 48 19.66 -21.05 18.39
N VAL A 49 20.99 -20.97 18.22
CA VAL A 49 21.66 -19.72 17.81
C VAL A 49 21.25 -19.34 16.39
N LEU A 50 21.01 -20.31 15.50
CA LEU A 50 20.52 -20.05 14.14
C LEU A 50 19.10 -19.47 14.18
N VAL A 51 18.26 -19.96 15.09
CA VAL A 51 16.90 -19.42 15.27
C VAL A 51 16.97 -17.96 15.70
N TYR A 52 17.76 -17.62 16.73
CA TYR A 52 17.96 -16.23 17.15
C TYR A 52 18.57 -15.36 16.04
N PHE A 53 19.49 -15.90 15.26
CA PHE A 53 20.10 -15.20 14.13
C PHE A 53 19.07 -14.86 13.04
N VAL A 54 18.20 -15.80 12.67
CA VAL A 54 17.13 -15.57 11.68
C VAL A 54 16.15 -14.50 12.17
N TRP A 55 15.71 -14.56 13.43
CA TRP A 55 14.86 -13.52 14.01
C TRP A 55 15.57 -12.16 14.11
N GLY A 56 16.85 -12.15 14.44
CA GLY A 56 17.69 -10.96 14.43
C GLY A 56 17.79 -10.33 13.03
N LEU A 57 17.96 -11.15 11.99
CA LEU A 57 17.94 -10.70 10.60
C LEU A 57 16.57 -10.15 10.20
N LEU A 58 15.47 -10.79 10.61
CA LEU A 58 14.12 -10.30 10.32
C LEU A 58 13.89 -8.93 10.96
N ALA A 59 14.26 -8.77 12.23
CA ALA A 59 14.20 -7.49 12.93
C ALA A 59 15.07 -6.42 12.25
N TRP A 60 16.31 -6.78 11.87
CA TRP A 60 17.24 -5.89 11.19
C TRP A 60 16.72 -5.44 9.82
N PHE A 61 16.25 -6.35 8.97
CA PHE A 61 15.71 -6.00 7.65
C PHE A 61 14.42 -5.19 7.75
N THR A 62 13.56 -5.47 8.74
CA THR A 62 12.38 -4.64 9.02
C THR A 62 12.79 -3.21 9.37
N TYR A 63 13.77 -3.06 10.27
CA TYR A 63 14.29 -1.76 10.69
C TYR A 63 14.97 -1.00 9.54
N ARG A 64 15.81 -1.67 8.75
CA ARG A 64 16.49 -1.07 7.58
C ARG A 64 15.49 -0.62 6.52
N TYR A 65 14.49 -1.45 6.23
CA TYR A 65 13.41 -1.07 5.33
C TYR A 65 12.65 0.16 5.83
N TRP A 66 12.33 0.22 7.13
CA TRP A 66 11.71 1.41 7.72
C TRP A 66 12.56 2.66 7.50
N ILE A 67 13.85 2.65 7.85
CA ILE A 67 14.68 3.86 7.76
C ILE A 67 14.73 4.39 6.33
N ASN A 68 14.96 3.50 5.37
CA ASN A 68 15.22 3.89 4.00
C ASN A 68 13.94 4.30 3.26
N TYR A 69 12.77 3.80 3.69
CA TYR A 69 11.51 4.01 2.97
C TYR A 69 10.47 4.81 3.74
N LYS A 70 10.75 5.28 4.96
CA LYS A 70 9.79 6.01 5.81
C LYS A 70 9.10 7.14 5.04
N GLY A 71 7.82 6.95 4.75
CA GLY A 71 6.99 7.96 4.08
C GLY A 71 7.17 8.08 2.56
N SER A 72 7.98 7.22 1.93
CA SER A 72 8.15 7.17 0.47
C SER A 72 6.85 6.88 -0.30
N TRP A 73 5.89 6.23 0.36
CA TRP A 73 4.56 5.96 -0.20
C TRP A 73 3.70 7.21 -0.38
N LYS A 74 3.99 8.31 0.34
CA LYS A 74 3.08 9.46 0.42
C LYS A 74 2.87 10.11 -0.95
N ASP A 75 3.94 10.41 -1.66
CA ASP A 75 3.86 11.13 -2.93
C ASP A 75 3.14 10.28 -4.00
N GLY A 76 3.46 8.99 -4.05
CA GLY A 76 2.77 8.02 -4.89
C GLY A 76 1.28 7.91 -4.53
N TYR A 77 0.95 7.80 -3.25
CA TYR A 77 -0.43 7.73 -2.77
C TYR A 77 -1.25 8.97 -3.11
N TYR A 78 -0.74 10.19 -2.89
CA TYR A 78 -1.48 11.40 -3.24
C TYR A 78 -1.67 11.53 -4.75
N THR A 79 -0.67 11.13 -5.54
CA THR A 79 -0.78 11.09 -7.01
C THR A 79 -1.84 10.08 -7.46
N GLU A 80 -1.82 8.86 -6.91
CA GLU A 80 -2.79 7.79 -7.19
C GLU A 80 -4.20 8.17 -6.71
N MET A 81 -4.32 8.91 -5.62
CA MET A 81 -5.60 9.44 -5.14
C MET A 81 -6.20 10.44 -6.13
N GLY A 82 -5.36 11.17 -6.88
CA GLY A 82 -5.78 12.03 -7.99
C GLY A 82 -6.21 11.29 -9.26
N SER A 83 -6.14 9.96 -9.28
CA SER A 83 -6.45 9.16 -10.46
C SER A 83 -7.94 9.17 -10.84
N GLU A 84 -8.20 8.70 -12.07
CA GLU A 84 -9.55 8.52 -12.57
C GLU A 84 -10.34 7.48 -11.74
N ILE A 85 -9.66 6.49 -11.16
CA ILE A 85 -10.29 5.44 -10.34
C ILE A 85 -10.97 6.07 -9.12
N SER A 86 -10.25 6.90 -8.38
CA SER A 86 -10.78 7.63 -7.22
C SER A 86 -11.96 8.53 -7.61
N SER A 87 -11.83 9.20 -8.75
CA SER A 87 -12.85 10.10 -9.28
C SER A 87 -14.13 9.35 -9.66
N LYS A 88 -14.01 8.17 -10.28
CA LYS A 88 -15.14 7.28 -10.61
C LYS A 88 -15.86 6.75 -9.36
N ILE A 89 -15.11 6.32 -8.35
CA ILE A 89 -15.69 5.81 -7.09
C ILE A 89 -16.42 6.93 -6.34
N CYS A 90 -15.80 8.10 -6.26
CA CYS A 90 -16.37 9.26 -5.57
C CYS A 90 -17.44 9.99 -6.38
N TYR A 91 -17.68 9.64 -7.65
CA TYR A 91 -18.51 10.43 -8.56
C TYR A 91 -19.89 10.76 -7.96
N ARG A 92 -20.68 9.73 -7.63
CA ARG A 92 -22.04 9.91 -7.09
C ARG A 92 -22.06 10.71 -5.78
N TYR A 93 -21.02 10.56 -4.97
CA TYR A 93 -20.87 11.32 -3.73
C TYR A 93 -20.58 12.80 -4.02
N MET A 94 -19.65 13.07 -4.94
CA MET A 94 -19.28 14.42 -5.35
C MET A 94 -20.45 15.16 -6.01
N VAL A 95 -21.27 14.49 -6.83
CA VAL A 95 -22.50 15.06 -7.41
C VAL A 95 -23.37 15.66 -6.31
N LYS A 96 -23.66 14.89 -5.25
CA LYS A 96 -24.44 15.36 -4.11
C LYS A 96 -23.73 16.45 -3.32
N LYS A 97 -22.42 16.29 -3.08
CA LYS A 97 -21.62 17.24 -2.29
C LYS A 97 -21.49 18.61 -2.95
N PHE A 98 -21.46 18.68 -4.28
CA PHE A 98 -21.49 19.92 -5.04
C PHE A 98 -22.90 20.40 -5.37
N SER A 99 -23.94 19.76 -4.83
CA SER A 99 -25.35 20.07 -5.13
C SER A 99 -25.65 20.11 -6.62
N LEU A 100 -24.99 19.24 -7.38
CA LEU A 100 -25.19 19.11 -8.81
C LEU A 100 -26.43 18.26 -9.05
N SER A 101 -27.25 18.62 -10.04
CA SER A 101 -28.43 17.85 -10.40
C SER A 101 -28.03 16.44 -10.84
N ASP A 102 -28.75 15.42 -10.38
CA ASP A 102 -28.50 13.99 -10.69
C ASP A 102 -28.52 13.67 -12.21
N ASN A 103 -29.09 14.57 -13.02
CA ASN A 103 -29.31 14.38 -14.45
C ASN A 103 -28.33 15.23 -15.27
N PHE A 104 -27.09 14.77 -15.43
CA PHE A 104 -26.05 15.50 -16.16
C PHE A 104 -26.27 15.58 -17.67
N GLU A 105 -27.14 14.74 -18.22
CA GLU A 105 -27.66 14.90 -19.58
C GLU A 105 -28.49 16.18 -19.74
N ARG A 106 -29.03 16.73 -18.64
CA ARG A 106 -29.77 18.01 -18.60
C ARG A 106 -28.95 19.19 -18.07
N SER A 107 -27.71 18.95 -17.62
CA SER A 107 -26.76 20.05 -17.49
C SER A 107 -26.48 20.54 -18.90
N TYR A 108 -26.54 21.86 -19.13
CA TYR A 108 -26.59 22.46 -20.46
C TYR A 108 -25.40 22.04 -21.38
N TYR A 109 -24.38 21.34 -20.87
CA TYR A 109 -23.28 20.75 -21.65
C TYR A 109 -22.62 19.50 -20.99
N PRO A 110 -22.86 18.27 -21.49
CA PRO A 110 -22.21 17.05 -20.99
C PRO A 110 -20.67 17.02 -21.12
N ASP A 111 -20.08 17.86 -21.98
CA ASP A 111 -18.62 17.95 -22.19
C ASP A 111 -17.94 19.12 -21.43
N ARG A 112 -18.66 19.81 -20.53
CA ARG A 112 -18.14 20.98 -19.82
C ARG A 112 -17.92 20.79 -18.34
N HIS A 113 -18.39 19.70 -17.73
CA HIS A 113 -18.25 19.48 -16.29
C HIS A 113 -17.42 18.23 -16.01
N TRP A 114 -16.44 18.35 -15.12
CA TRP A 114 -15.70 17.20 -14.62
C TRP A 114 -15.54 17.28 -13.11
N LEU A 115 -15.74 16.11 -12.49
CA LEU A 115 -15.54 15.89 -11.07
C LEU A 115 -14.29 15.04 -10.91
N SER A 116 -13.35 15.52 -10.11
CA SER A 116 -12.11 14.80 -9.84
C SER A 116 -11.78 14.85 -8.37
N VAL A 117 -11.27 13.75 -7.85
CA VAL A 117 -10.51 13.78 -6.60
C VAL A 117 -9.13 14.35 -6.92
N SER A 118 -8.67 15.31 -6.14
CA SER A 118 -7.33 15.88 -6.27
C SER A 118 -6.53 15.48 -5.04
N GLY A 119 -5.40 14.80 -5.25
CA GLY A 119 -4.39 14.60 -4.22
C GLY A 119 -3.17 15.46 -4.53
N ASP A 120 -2.76 16.28 -3.57
CA ASP A 120 -1.56 17.10 -3.65
C ASP A 120 -0.49 16.47 -2.77
N GLY A 121 0.57 15.94 -3.39
CA GLY A 121 1.70 15.34 -2.68
C GLY A 121 2.54 16.34 -1.89
N VAL A 122 2.60 17.60 -2.32
CA VAL A 122 3.36 18.68 -1.67
C VAL A 122 2.64 19.15 -0.42
N VAL A 123 1.36 19.49 -0.57
CA VAL A 123 0.51 19.98 0.54
C VAL A 123 -0.03 18.82 1.39
N LYS A 124 0.14 17.57 0.93
CA LYS A 124 -0.36 16.34 1.57
C LYS A 124 -1.84 16.44 1.87
N SER A 125 -2.60 16.95 0.89
CA SER A 125 -4.02 17.20 1.02
C SER A 125 -4.79 16.45 -0.06
N ILE A 126 -6.00 16.05 0.30
CA ILE A 126 -6.97 15.48 -0.64
C ILE A 126 -8.15 16.44 -0.67
N SER A 127 -8.69 16.71 -1.85
CA SER A 127 -9.87 17.54 -2.02
C SER A 127 -10.75 17.02 -3.15
N PHE A 128 -12.03 17.36 -3.09
CA PHE A 128 -12.93 17.14 -4.22
C PHE A 128 -12.92 18.39 -5.07
N ARG A 129 -12.81 18.22 -6.39
CA ARG A 129 -12.75 19.31 -7.34
C ARG A 129 -13.84 19.17 -8.37
N HIS A 130 -14.61 20.23 -8.54
CA HIS A 130 -15.53 20.40 -9.63
C HIS A 130 -14.95 21.43 -10.58
N ILE A 131 -14.86 21.09 -11.85
CA ILE A 131 -14.35 21.98 -12.87
C ILE A 131 -15.40 22.10 -13.95
N TYR A 132 -15.64 23.32 -14.41
CA TYR A 132 -16.67 23.61 -15.39
C TYR A 132 -16.24 24.67 -16.41
N LYS A 133 -16.71 24.55 -17.65
CA LYS A 133 -16.53 25.58 -18.70
C LYS A 133 -17.74 26.49 -18.78
N LEU A 134 -17.51 27.80 -18.74
CA LEU A 134 -18.51 28.83 -18.98
C LEU A 134 -18.86 28.95 -20.47
N GLU A 135 -19.97 29.62 -20.78
CA GLU A 135 -20.37 29.95 -22.17
C GLU A 135 -19.34 30.80 -22.90
N SER A 136 -18.57 31.61 -22.17
CA SER A 136 -17.43 32.38 -22.68
C SER A 136 -16.21 31.52 -23.04
N GLY A 137 -16.26 30.20 -22.84
CA GLY A 137 -15.13 29.28 -23.02
C GLY A 137 -14.13 29.25 -21.86
N GLN A 138 -14.26 30.14 -20.87
CA GLN A 138 -13.40 30.15 -19.69
C GLN A 138 -13.68 28.96 -18.76
N GLN A 139 -12.62 28.34 -18.27
CA GLN A 139 -12.69 27.26 -17.29
C GLN A 139 -12.63 27.82 -15.87
N LYS A 140 -13.57 27.42 -15.02
CA LYS A 140 -13.57 27.68 -13.58
C LYS A 140 -13.49 26.38 -12.80
N SER A 141 -12.97 26.44 -11.58
CA SER A 141 -12.97 25.29 -10.68
C SER A 141 -13.40 25.68 -9.29
N GLU A 142 -14.25 24.86 -8.69
CA GLU A 142 -14.63 24.88 -7.28
C GLU A 142 -13.97 23.69 -6.58
N THR A 143 -13.40 23.93 -5.40
CA THR A 143 -12.73 22.89 -4.61
C THR A 143 -13.39 22.82 -3.24
N LYS A 144 -13.72 21.61 -2.78
CA LYS A 144 -14.23 21.36 -1.43
C LYS A 144 -13.27 20.45 -0.65
N SER A 145 -12.90 20.90 0.54
CA SER A 145 -12.10 20.16 1.51
C SER A 145 -12.85 18.94 2.07
N ILE A 146 -12.06 18.02 2.64
CA ILE A 146 -12.54 16.86 3.40
C ILE A 146 -12.85 17.33 4.82
N GLU A 147 -14.12 17.47 5.16
CA GLU A 147 -14.56 18.03 6.45
C GLU A 147 -15.45 17.06 7.21
N SER A 148 -16.38 16.41 6.50
CA SER A 148 -17.39 15.55 7.09
C SER A 148 -16.89 14.11 7.33
N PRO A 149 -17.52 13.37 8.26
CA PRO A 149 -17.27 11.93 8.40
C PRO A 149 -17.56 11.14 7.12
N ALA A 150 -18.56 11.56 6.35
CA ALA A 150 -18.88 10.94 5.06
C ALA A 150 -17.74 11.14 4.04
N ASP A 151 -17.11 12.33 4.01
CA ASP A 151 -15.94 12.57 3.17
C ASP A 151 -14.81 11.60 3.51
N ARG A 152 -14.50 11.49 4.80
CA ARG A 152 -13.43 10.60 5.30
C ARG A 152 -13.71 9.14 4.96
N PHE A 153 -14.97 8.71 5.08
CA PHE A 153 -15.38 7.37 4.71
C PHE A 153 -15.22 7.12 3.20
N MET A 154 -15.60 8.08 2.36
CA MET A 154 -15.38 7.97 0.91
C MET A 154 -13.90 7.91 0.54
N ILE A 155 -13.07 8.75 1.16
CA ILE A 155 -11.62 8.68 0.97
C ILE A 155 -11.07 7.34 1.44
N PHE A 156 -11.53 6.81 2.57
CA PHE A 156 -11.13 5.48 3.03
C PHE A 156 -11.46 4.38 2.03
N ILE A 157 -12.66 4.38 1.45
CA ILE A 157 -13.03 3.42 0.38
C ILE A 157 -12.06 3.55 -0.81
N CYS A 158 -11.77 4.79 -1.25
CA CYS A 158 -10.80 5.02 -2.31
C CYS A 158 -9.41 4.49 -1.94
N THR A 159 -8.94 4.74 -0.72
CA THR A 159 -7.67 4.23 -0.20
C THR A 159 -7.62 2.71 -0.27
N VAL A 160 -8.69 2.00 0.12
CA VAL A 160 -8.75 0.53 0.03
C VAL A 160 -8.67 0.06 -1.42
N VAL A 161 -9.38 0.72 -2.35
CA VAL A 161 -9.33 0.33 -3.77
C VAL A 161 -7.97 0.63 -4.39
N ILE A 162 -7.38 1.80 -4.09
CA ILE A 162 -6.02 2.16 -4.51
C ILE A 162 -5.02 1.15 -3.96
N PHE A 163 -5.14 0.75 -2.70
CA PHE A 163 -4.28 -0.28 -2.12
C PHE A 163 -4.30 -1.58 -2.92
N LEU A 164 -5.45 -1.98 -3.47
CA LEU A 164 -5.59 -3.23 -4.22
C LEU A 164 -5.18 -3.10 -5.70
N LYS A 165 -5.34 -1.91 -6.29
CA LYS A 165 -5.17 -1.69 -7.74
C LYS A 165 -3.88 -0.99 -8.12
N GLU A 166 -3.36 -0.14 -7.23
CA GLU A 166 -2.21 0.72 -7.49
C GLU A 166 -1.01 0.33 -6.61
N PRO A 167 0.22 0.57 -7.10
CA PRO A 167 1.41 0.01 -6.49
C PRO A 167 1.91 0.77 -5.26
N SER A 168 1.69 2.07 -5.09
CA SER A 168 2.47 2.86 -4.10
C SER A 168 2.22 2.44 -2.66
N LEU A 169 0.95 2.29 -2.27
CA LEU A 169 0.61 1.83 -0.92
C LEU A 169 0.93 0.35 -0.72
N SER A 170 0.50 -0.50 -1.65
CA SER A 170 0.68 -1.95 -1.54
C SER A 170 2.16 -2.31 -1.47
N THR A 171 2.97 -1.78 -2.39
CA THR A 171 4.41 -2.06 -2.45
C THR A 171 5.16 -1.59 -1.19
N TYR A 172 4.64 -0.55 -0.52
CA TYR A 172 5.21 -0.07 0.73
C TYR A 172 4.81 -0.92 1.95
N PHE A 173 3.54 -1.32 2.05
CA PHE A 173 3.02 -2.01 3.24
C PHE A 173 3.17 -3.52 3.20
N MET A 174 3.15 -4.15 2.02
CA MET A 174 3.24 -5.60 1.88
C MET A 174 4.46 -6.23 2.56
N PRO A 175 5.68 -5.65 2.50
CA PRO A 175 6.83 -6.21 3.23
C PRO A 175 6.61 -6.32 4.75
N TYR A 176 5.94 -5.34 5.36
CA TYR A 176 5.58 -5.40 6.78
C TYR A 176 4.51 -6.46 7.05
N VAL A 177 3.53 -6.62 6.16
CA VAL A 177 2.51 -7.68 6.26
C VAL A 177 3.19 -9.04 6.25
N PHE A 178 4.12 -9.30 5.33
CA PHE A 178 4.87 -10.56 5.30
C PHE A 178 5.68 -10.80 6.58
N ALA A 179 6.37 -9.77 7.08
CA ALA A 179 7.12 -9.88 8.32
C ALA A 179 6.20 -10.18 9.52
N LEU A 180 5.03 -9.55 9.59
CA LEU A 180 4.05 -9.79 10.65
C LEU A 180 3.49 -11.21 10.60
N VAL A 181 3.14 -11.70 9.40
CA VAL A 181 2.69 -13.10 9.22
C VAL A 181 3.78 -14.08 9.63
N ALA A 182 5.05 -13.82 9.26
CA ALA A 182 6.19 -14.64 9.66
C ALA A 182 6.32 -14.70 11.20
N ILE A 183 6.21 -13.55 11.88
CA ILE A 183 6.23 -13.48 13.35
C ILE A 183 5.07 -14.25 13.96
N THR A 184 3.84 -14.05 13.47
CA THR A 184 2.65 -14.73 14.00
C THR A 184 2.76 -16.25 13.86
N LEU A 185 3.19 -16.74 12.70
CA LEU A 185 3.42 -18.18 12.50
C LEU A 185 4.53 -18.71 13.41
N GLY A 186 5.62 -17.96 13.57
CA GLY A 186 6.73 -18.35 14.44
C GLY A 186 6.33 -18.45 15.90
N ILE A 187 5.51 -17.53 16.41
CA ILE A 187 4.98 -17.58 17.78
C ILE A 187 4.05 -18.78 17.96
N ASN A 188 3.15 -19.03 16.98
CA ASN A 188 2.18 -20.13 17.08
C ASN A 188 2.79 -21.53 16.94
N SER A 189 3.98 -21.65 16.37
CA SER A 189 4.69 -22.92 16.15
C SER A 189 5.78 -23.20 17.20
N SER A 190 6.07 -22.23 18.06
CA SER A 190 6.98 -22.38 19.20
C SER A 190 6.26 -22.60 20.54
N LEU A 191 4.93 -22.71 20.51
CA LEU A 191 4.03 -23.18 21.57
C LEU A 191 3.55 -24.60 21.24
#